data_AF-A0A7S1ULR5-F1
#
_entry.id   AF-A0A7S1ULR5-F1
#
_cell.length_a   1.000
_cell.length_b   1.000
_cell.length_c   1.000
_cell.angle_alpha   90.00
_cell.angle_beta   90.00
_cell.angle_gamma   90.00
#
_symmetry.space_group_name_H-M   'P 1'
#
loop_
_entity.id
_entity.type
_entity.pdbx_description
1 polymer ?
#
loop_
_entity_poly.entity_id
_entity_poly.type
_entity_poly.pdbx_seq_one_letter_code
_entity_poly.pdbx_strand_id
1 'polypeptide(L)'
;LPPGTMAEFGVRAPPSAIAGVMFHVDVISARGLKAKDSNTLSADSSDPYAKVYIGTHFIGKTAVIKKSLDPTWSWSKNFRIHGGVEAAMAMDIRVELLDKDTVGGDDPLGQVIIPVSSIYSADGAKTTVDATWYDVAPCEGEDAPTGAVQLGFSFTTGAEAVGESLATFAANVMKGETLPITLHDGEDIEVAASWDFHSYRPYVDLDVSAVVFNDEGVVLDACYYNQLSILGGALRHSGDSRDGAAGGIDEAVTIDLNALERNVFAIMIVLNAREGTLQDVDEAVIEVFNGTASNRKGMACVEGGSSMADLRHENGFIIAAIMRDEKTDAWQLKSVLEGCRGKDFTESLDAIRACVDTLIPEYLTEFRELSLERSFDMHKGDHVQITPDSPFATNEVFVGLGWETRCDIDSSIVLLSQDCRVRDIVYFSSKKDRATDGQFISHGGDNTTGDGDGDDEVITMKLSAAPPDIHHAVVVVNIYTDNTSFADVSSAYVRLFVQRDGNDVEVAKYALDSTVGTRGLCFARYARSASGGWDFSAVGEGVPGKRARDKECVDAVVN
;
A
#
# COMPACT_ATOMS: atom_id res chain seq x y z
N LEU A 1 -42.73 -9.84 -23.42
CA LEU A 1 -42.09 -11.09 -22.97
C LEU A 1 -41.91 -11.00 -21.45
N PRO A 2 -42.09 -12.09 -20.70
CA PRO A 2 -42.28 -12.06 -19.24
C PRO A 2 -40.96 -11.78 -18.48
N PRO A 3 -41.02 -11.51 -17.16
CA PRO A 3 -39.85 -11.21 -16.33
C PRO A 3 -39.01 -12.48 -16.15
N GLY A 4 -37.78 -12.47 -16.66
CA GLY A 4 -36.84 -13.58 -16.56
C GLY A 4 -35.90 -13.43 -15.36
N THR A 5 -36.08 -14.32 -14.39
CA THR A 5 -35.03 -15.01 -13.61
C THR A 5 -33.79 -14.20 -13.20
N MET A 6 -33.71 -13.88 -11.90
CA MET A 6 -32.44 -13.70 -11.21
C MET A 6 -31.56 -14.93 -11.48
N ALA A 7 -30.45 -14.73 -12.17
CA ALA A 7 -29.39 -15.72 -12.22
C ALA A 7 -28.71 -15.71 -10.85
N GLU A 8 -28.91 -16.78 -10.07
CA GLU A 8 -28.00 -17.13 -8.98
C GLU A 8 -26.59 -17.18 -9.58
N PHE A 9 -25.71 -16.31 -9.10
CA PHE A 9 -24.28 -16.38 -9.38
C PHE A 9 -23.76 -17.72 -8.86
N GLY A 10 -23.67 -18.71 -9.76
CA GLY A 10 -23.09 -20.00 -9.46
C GLY A 10 -21.65 -19.80 -9.03
N VAL A 11 -21.36 -20.12 -7.78
CA VAL A 11 -20.01 -20.33 -7.26
C VAL A 11 -19.36 -21.38 -8.16
N ARG A 12 -18.45 -20.96 -9.03
CA ARG A 12 -17.60 -21.90 -9.78
C ARG A 12 -16.80 -22.67 -8.74
N ALA A 13 -16.92 -24.00 -8.75
CA ALA A 13 -16.00 -24.84 -7.98
C ALA A 13 -14.56 -24.47 -8.36
N PRO A 14 -13.66 -24.25 -7.39
CA PRO A 14 -12.29 -23.86 -7.69
C PRO A 14 -11.63 -24.92 -8.60
N PRO A 15 -10.76 -24.50 -9.54
CA PRO A 15 -10.05 -25.44 -10.40
C PRO A 15 -9.36 -26.52 -9.55
N SER A 16 -9.46 -27.77 -9.99
CA SER A 16 -8.99 -28.98 -9.29
C SER A 16 -7.47 -29.05 -9.04
N ALA A 17 -6.73 -27.97 -9.24
CA ALA A 17 -5.27 -27.92 -9.19
C ALA A 17 -4.70 -27.16 -7.97
N ILE A 18 -5.52 -26.57 -7.09
CA ILE A 18 -5.04 -25.75 -5.96
C ILE A 18 -5.88 -26.01 -4.71
N ALA A 19 -5.89 -27.25 -4.22
CA ALA A 19 -6.48 -27.60 -2.94
C ALA A 19 -5.35 -27.74 -1.90
N GLY A 20 -5.13 -26.70 -1.08
CA GLY A 20 -4.31 -26.82 0.14
C GLY A 20 -4.90 -27.86 1.11
N VAL A 21 -4.10 -28.33 2.06
CA VAL A 21 -4.56 -29.23 3.12
C VAL A 21 -4.82 -28.41 4.36
N MET A 22 -6.05 -28.42 4.87
CA MET A 22 -6.34 -27.83 6.18
C MET A 22 -5.92 -28.82 7.25
N PHE A 23 -5.02 -28.38 8.13
CA PHE A 23 -4.49 -29.22 9.19
C PHE A 23 -4.96 -28.69 10.56
N HIS A 24 -5.47 -29.59 11.40
CA HIS A 24 -5.76 -29.34 12.80
C HIS A 24 -4.79 -30.12 13.68
N VAL A 25 -4.21 -29.45 14.69
CA VAL A 25 -3.38 -30.09 15.72
C VAL A 25 -3.96 -29.83 17.11
N ASP A 26 -4.04 -30.89 17.91
CA ASP A 26 -4.32 -30.85 19.33
C ASP A 26 -3.07 -31.22 20.13
N VAL A 27 -2.65 -30.35 21.05
CA VAL A 27 -1.65 -30.63 22.07
C VAL A 27 -2.34 -30.64 23.43
N ILE A 28 -2.69 -31.83 23.91
CA ILE A 28 -3.66 -31.98 25.01
C ILE A 28 -2.95 -31.98 26.35
N SER A 29 -2.03 -32.93 26.54
CA SER A 29 -1.33 -33.14 27.81
C SER A 29 0.01 -33.85 27.60
N ALA A 30 0.88 -33.83 28.59
CA ALA A 30 2.03 -34.71 28.67
C ALA A 30 2.02 -35.46 30.00
N ARG A 31 2.82 -36.54 30.09
CA ARG A 31 2.98 -37.33 31.31
C ARG A 31 4.40 -37.84 31.48
N GLY A 32 4.84 -37.94 32.72
CA GLY A 32 6.15 -38.51 33.08
C GLY A 32 7.34 -37.75 32.48
N LEU A 33 7.21 -36.44 32.29
CA LEU A 33 8.30 -35.60 31.78
C LEU A 33 9.51 -35.63 32.72
N LYS A 34 10.70 -35.39 32.16
CA LYS A 34 11.94 -35.31 32.94
C LYS A 34 11.89 -34.06 33.81
N ALA A 35 12.24 -34.21 35.09
CA ALA A 35 12.42 -33.06 35.95
C ALA A 35 13.75 -32.36 35.62
N LYS A 36 13.69 -31.04 35.43
CA LYS A 36 14.84 -30.17 35.15
C LYS A 36 15.10 -29.23 36.33
N ASP A 37 14.03 -28.80 37.01
CA ASP A 37 14.10 -28.14 38.32
C ASP A 37 14.20 -29.16 39.46
N SER A 38 15.41 -29.37 39.98
CA SER A 38 15.63 -30.12 41.23
C SER A 38 15.95 -29.19 42.39
N ASN A 39 15.30 -29.42 43.54
CA ASN A 39 15.57 -28.66 44.75
C ASN A 39 15.51 -29.56 45.99
N THR A 40 16.42 -29.38 46.96
CA THR A 40 16.56 -30.28 48.13
C THR A 40 15.36 -30.28 49.10
N LEU A 41 14.37 -29.41 48.88
CA LEU A 41 13.23 -29.15 49.78
C LEU A 41 11.86 -29.36 49.12
N SER A 42 11.80 -29.58 47.80
CA SER A 42 10.56 -29.83 47.06
C SER A 42 10.72 -31.06 46.17
N ALA A 43 9.61 -31.65 45.73
CA ALA A 43 9.67 -32.67 44.69
C ALA A 43 10.30 -32.06 43.43
N ASP A 44 11.15 -32.83 42.75
CA ASP A 44 11.70 -32.45 41.45
C ASP A 44 10.55 -32.18 40.47
N SER A 45 10.67 -31.10 39.70
CA SER A 45 9.62 -30.65 38.80
C SER A 45 10.19 -30.05 37.52
N SER A 46 9.30 -29.58 36.65
CA SER A 46 9.59 -28.67 35.54
C SER A 46 8.39 -27.71 35.43
N ASP A 47 8.57 -26.59 34.76
CA ASP A 47 7.57 -25.64 34.28
C ASP A 47 7.30 -25.86 32.76
N PRO A 48 6.72 -27.00 32.34
CA PRO A 48 6.69 -27.39 30.93
C PRO A 48 5.75 -26.55 30.05
N TYR A 49 6.20 -26.31 28.83
CA TYR A 49 5.39 -25.87 27.69
C TYR A 49 5.85 -26.56 26.41
N ALA A 50 4.99 -26.51 25.37
CA ALA A 50 5.29 -27.10 24.07
C ALA A 50 5.35 -26.03 22.98
N LYS A 51 6.23 -26.21 22.00
CA LYS A 51 6.27 -25.49 20.72
C LYS A 51 5.93 -26.46 19.60
N VAL A 52 5.05 -26.04 18.70
CA VAL A 52 4.56 -26.87 17.58
C VAL A 52 5.09 -26.30 16.28
N TYR A 53 5.62 -27.18 15.44
CA TYR A 53 6.14 -26.88 14.12
C TYR A 53 5.60 -27.84 13.06
N ILE A 54 5.56 -27.40 11.81
CA ILE A 54 5.40 -28.27 10.64
C ILE A 54 6.48 -27.98 9.60
N GLY A 55 7.26 -28.99 9.22
CA GLY A 55 8.54 -28.79 8.57
C GLY A 55 9.37 -27.82 9.41
N THR A 56 9.65 -26.67 8.82
CA THR A 56 10.38 -25.56 9.43
C THR A 56 9.50 -24.50 10.08
N HIS A 57 8.19 -24.51 9.85
CA HIS A 57 7.24 -23.46 10.22
C HIS A 57 6.80 -23.55 11.69
N PHE A 58 6.78 -22.43 12.40
CA PHE A 58 6.31 -22.37 13.80
C PHE A 58 4.81 -22.10 13.88
N ILE A 59 4.03 -23.08 14.35
CA ILE A 59 2.58 -22.99 14.42
C ILE A 59 2.11 -22.28 15.69
N GLY A 60 2.80 -22.49 16.81
CA GLY A 60 2.46 -21.85 18.07
C GLY A 60 3.04 -22.56 19.30
N LYS A 61 2.75 -22.00 20.47
CA LYS A 61 3.18 -22.55 21.76
C LYS A 61 2.04 -22.65 22.76
N THR A 62 2.13 -23.61 23.66
CA THR A 62 1.19 -23.77 24.77
C THR A 62 1.52 -22.82 25.92
N ALA A 63 0.59 -22.71 26.88
CA ALA A 63 0.86 -22.02 28.13
C ALA A 63 1.89 -22.78 28.98
N VAL A 64 2.70 -22.05 29.74
CA VAL A 64 3.61 -22.63 30.73
C VAL A 64 2.81 -23.10 31.94
N ILE A 65 2.92 -24.39 32.27
CA ILE A 65 2.32 -24.97 33.47
C ILE A 65 3.39 -25.16 34.52
N LYS A 66 3.29 -24.47 35.65
CA LYS A 66 4.34 -24.50 36.67
C LYS A 66 4.35 -25.80 37.48
N LYS A 67 5.55 -26.29 37.81
CA LYS A 67 5.86 -27.40 38.72
C LYS A 67 5.05 -28.66 38.43
N SER A 68 5.05 -29.10 37.18
CA SER A 68 4.36 -30.30 36.73
C SER A 68 5.22 -31.15 35.82
N LEU A 69 5.17 -32.47 36.02
CA LEU A 69 5.72 -33.46 35.08
C LEU A 69 4.60 -34.11 34.23
N ASP A 70 3.35 -33.76 34.52
CA ASP A 70 2.14 -34.26 33.87
C ASP A 70 1.20 -33.08 33.50
N PRO A 71 1.64 -32.12 32.67
CA PRO A 71 0.86 -30.92 32.36
C PRO A 71 -0.33 -31.22 31.44
N THR A 72 -1.40 -30.43 31.59
CA THR A 72 -2.54 -30.39 30.66
C THR A 72 -2.65 -28.98 30.08
N TRP A 73 -2.58 -28.86 28.76
CA TRP A 73 -2.66 -27.59 28.05
C TRP A 73 -3.98 -27.39 27.32
N SER A 74 -4.59 -28.47 26.80
CA SER A 74 -5.80 -28.42 25.97
C SER A 74 -5.69 -27.35 24.86
N TRP A 75 -4.53 -27.30 24.21
CA TRP A 75 -4.23 -26.34 23.17
C TRP A 75 -4.56 -26.95 21.81
N SER A 76 -5.17 -26.17 20.93
CA SER A 76 -5.44 -26.60 19.56
C SER A 76 -5.28 -25.45 18.58
N LYS A 77 -4.93 -25.79 17.33
CA LYS A 77 -4.79 -24.79 16.26
C LYS A 77 -5.05 -25.41 14.89
N ASN A 78 -5.69 -24.62 14.04
CA ASN A 78 -5.81 -24.88 12.60
C ASN A 78 -4.72 -24.11 11.86
N PHE A 79 -4.10 -24.74 10.86
CA PHE A 79 -3.16 -24.09 9.95
C PHE A 79 -3.17 -24.77 8.58
N ARG A 80 -2.96 -23.98 7.53
CA ARG A 80 -3.06 -24.46 6.16
C ARG A 80 -1.69 -24.86 5.65
N ILE A 81 -1.63 -25.99 4.96
CA ILE A 81 -0.45 -26.40 4.20
C ILE A 81 -0.75 -26.10 2.73
N HIS A 82 -0.03 -25.14 2.19
CA HIS A 82 -0.13 -24.75 0.79
C HIS A 82 0.72 -25.69 -0.08
N GLY A 83 0.56 -25.64 -1.40
CA GLY A 83 1.20 -26.60 -2.33
C GLY A 83 0.51 -27.99 -2.41
N GLY A 84 -0.58 -28.18 -1.68
CA GLY A 84 -1.45 -29.36 -1.77
C GLY A 84 -0.92 -30.61 -1.06
N VAL A 85 -1.56 -31.76 -1.35
CA VAL A 85 -1.28 -33.03 -0.66
C VAL A 85 0.17 -33.47 -0.82
N GLU A 86 0.76 -33.29 -2.00
CA GLU A 86 2.15 -33.70 -2.27
C GLU A 86 3.15 -32.93 -1.39
N ALA A 87 2.98 -31.61 -1.27
CA ALA A 87 3.79 -30.78 -0.38
C ALA A 87 3.58 -31.16 1.09
N ALA A 88 2.33 -31.36 1.52
CA ALA A 88 2.03 -31.77 2.88
C ALA A 88 2.68 -33.12 3.25
N MET A 89 2.67 -34.09 2.34
CA MET A 89 3.28 -35.41 2.58
C MET A 89 4.80 -35.39 2.72
N ALA A 90 5.47 -34.33 2.24
CA ALA A 90 6.91 -34.15 2.35
C ALA A 90 7.35 -33.55 3.71
N MET A 91 6.40 -33.09 4.53
CA MET A 91 6.68 -32.42 5.81
C MET A 91 6.58 -33.37 7.02
N ASP A 92 7.12 -32.94 8.15
CA ASP A 92 6.99 -33.55 9.47
C ASP A 92 6.38 -32.56 10.48
N ILE A 93 5.66 -33.07 11.48
CA ILE A 93 5.17 -32.27 12.59
C ILE A 93 6.12 -32.47 13.74
N ARG A 94 6.66 -31.39 14.26
CA ARG A 94 7.55 -31.42 15.41
C ARG A 94 6.92 -30.71 16.59
N VAL A 95 6.80 -31.41 17.72
CA VAL A 95 6.38 -30.87 19.01
C VAL A 95 7.58 -30.90 19.94
N GLU A 96 8.17 -29.75 20.22
CA GLU A 96 9.28 -29.61 21.17
C GLU A 96 8.74 -29.25 22.55
N LEU A 97 9.19 -29.96 23.58
CA LEU A 97 8.84 -29.75 24.97
C LEU A 97 10.01 -29.06 25.67
N LEU A 98 9.72 -27.96 26.37
CA LEU A 98 10.72 -27.16 27.06
C LEU A 98 10.30 -26.88 28.50
N ASP A 99 11.29 -26.76 29.37
CA ASP A 99 11.16 -26.28 30.73
C ASP A 99 11.38 -24.76 30.79
N LYS A 100 10.45 -24.01 31.39
CA LYS A 100 10.55 -22.55 31.42
C LYS A 100 11.45 -22.10 32.57
N ASP A 101 12.62 -21.57 32.21
CA ASP A 101 13.55 -21.00 33.18
C ASP A 101 13.35 -19.51 33.44
N THR A 102 13.63 -19.10 34.67
CA THR A 102 13.58 -17.68 35.07
C THR A 102 14.84 -16.91 34.63
N VAL A 103 15.97 -17.59 34.46
CA VAL A 103 17.27 -17.01 34.08
C VAL A 103 18.01 -17.96 33.16
N GLY A 104 18.24 -17.56 31.90
CA GLY A 104 18.90 -18.39 30.88
C GLY A 104 17.99 -18.74 29.70
N GLY A 105 18.44 -19.68 28.86
CA GLY A 105 17.61 -20.31 27.83
C GLY A 105 16.84 -21.49 28.43
N ASP A 106 15.65 -21.76 27.91
CA ASP A 106 14.75 -22.80 28.40
C ASP A 106 15.31 -24.22 28.14
N ASP A 107 15.29 -25.07 29.16
CA ASP A 107 15.85 -26.42 29.13
C ASP A 107 14.99 -27.39 28.28
N PRO A 108 15.57 -28.14 27.32
CA PRO A 108 14.79 -29.09 26.53
C PRO A 108 14.38 -30.31 27.38
N LEU A 109 13.09 -30.64 27.29
CA LEU A 109 12.49 -31.83 27.89
C LEU A 109 12.37 -32.99 26.89
N GLY A 110 12.55 -32.70 25.60
CA GLY A 110 12.54 -33.63 24.48
C GLY A 110 11.58 -33.19 23.38
N GLN A 111 11.34 -34.05 22.39
CA GLN A 111 10.52 -33.72 21.23
C GLN A 111 9.76 -34.94 20.69
N VAL A 112 8.73 -34.68 19.90
CA VAL A 112 8.04 -35.67 19.08
C VAL A 112 8.08 -35.20 17.63
N ILE A 113 8.55 -36.05 16.72
CA ILE A 113 8.60 -35.78 15.28
C ILE A 113 7.74 -36.83 14.57
N ILE A 114 6.73 -36.38 13.84
CA ILE A 114 5.75 -37.23 13.16
C ILE A 114 5.73 -36.86 11.68
N PRO A 115 6.23 -37.70 10.77
CA PRO A 115 6.07 -37.47 9.34
C PRO A 115 4.59 -37.36 8.98
N VAL A 116 4.18 -36.33 8.24
CA VAL A 116 2.77 -36.14 7.86
C VAL A 116 2.24 -37.35 7.09
N SER A 117 3.07 -37.94 6.23
CA SER A 117 2.78 -39.18 5.51
C SER A 117 2.49 -40.41 6.39
N SER A 118 2.81 -40.37 7.69
CA SER A 118 2.50 -41.45 8.64
C SER A 118 1.10 -41.36 9.24
N ILE A 119 0.54 -40.15 9.28
CA ILE A 119 -0.75 -39.83 9.91
C ILE A 119 -1.83 -39.42 8.90
N TYR A 120 -1.44 -39.09 7.67
CA TYR A 120 -2.32 -38.79 6.54
C TYR A 120 -2.18 -39.82 5.41
N SER A 121 -3.28 -40.16 4.74
CA SER A 121 -3.28 -41.03 3.56
C SER A 121 -3.80 -40.26 2.35
N ALA A 122 -3.04 -40.26 1.26
CA ALA A 122 -3.35 -39.51 0.02
C ALA A 122 -4.67 -39.94 -0.66
N ASP A 123 -5.20 -41.12 -0.33
CA ASP A 123 -6.49 -41.61 -0.79
C ASP A 123 -7.68 -41.09 0.05
N GLY A 124 -7.43 -40.27 1.07
CA GLY A 124 -8.43 -39.71 1.97
C GLY A 124 -8.97 -40.72 3.00
N ALA A 125 -8.39 -41.91 3.12
CA ALA A 125 -8.87 -42.93 4.06
C ALA A 125 -8.58 -42.61 5.55
N LYS A 126 -7.67 -41.67 5.83
CA LYS A 126 -7.34 -41.16 7.17
C LYS A 126 -7.42 -39.64 7.20
N THR A 127 -8.56 -39.13 7.62
CA THR A 127 -8.82 -37.69 7.80
C THR A 127 -8.72 -37.24 9.25
N THR A 128 -8.65 -38.17 10.21
CA THR A 128 -8.54 -37.86 11.64
C THR A 128 -7.72 -38.92 12.36
N VAL A 129 -6.85 -38.46 13.25
CA VAL A 129 -6.11 -39.25 14.22
C VAL A 129 -6.56 -38.79 15.60
N ASP A 130 -7.32 -39.64 16.27
CA ASP A 130 -7.75 -39.39 17.65
C ASP A 130 -6.54 -39.17 18.56
N ALA A 131 -6.76 -38.36 19.60
CA ALA A 131 -5.79 -38.06 20.63
C ALA A 131 -5.10 -39.32 21.19
N THR A 132 -3.83 -39.52 20.85
CA THR A 132 -3.04 -40.68 21.27
C THR A 132 -1.70 -40.26 21.85
N TRP A 133 -1.07 -41.17 22.59
CA TRP A 133 0.21 -40.93 23.26
C TRP A 133 1.38 -41.21 22.31
N TYR A 134 2.29 -40.24 22.23
CA TYR A 134 3.56 -40.34 21.53
C TYR A 134 4.70 -40.25 22.54
N ASP A 135 5.62 -41.20 22.52
CA ASP A 135 6.78 -41.22 23.40
C ASP A 135 7.72 -40.05 23.04
N VAL A 136 8.20 -39.36 24.07
CA VAL A 136 9.13 -38.23 23.88
C VAL A 136 10.50 -38.78 23.50
N ALA A 137 11.08 -38.27 22.41
CA ALA A 137 12.40 -38.59 21.90
C ALA A 137 13.40 -37.47 22.21
N PRO A 138 14.71 -37.76 22.34
CA PRO A 138 15.70 -36.74 22.67
C PRO A 138 15.78 -35.65 21.60
N CYS A 139 16.02 -34.41 22.04
CA CYS A 139 16.51 -33.35 21.17
C CYS A 139 17.98 -33.62 20.81
N GLU A 140 18.46 -33.08 19.68
CA GLU A 140 19.82 -33.33 19.23
C GLU A 140 20.85 -32.85 20.26
N GLY A 141 21.76 -33.73 20.68
CA GLY A 141 22.79 -33.41 21.69
C GLY A 141 22.33 -33.48 23.15
N GLU A 142 21.06 -33.78 23.41
CA GLU A 142 20.48 -33.84 24.77
C GLU A 142 20.44 -35.26 25.35
N ASP A 143 20.35 -35.32 26.68
CA ASP A 143 20.13 -36.59 27.40
C ASP A 143 18.81 -37.26 26.99
N ALA A 144 18.73 -38.58 27.20
CA ALA A 144 17.50 -39.34 26.99
C ALA A 144 16.35 -38.73 27.81
N PRO A 145 15.24 -38.31 27.16
CA PRO A 145 14.08 -37.76 27.85
C PRO A 145 13.25 -38.88 28.45
N THR A 146 12.20 -38.49 29.18
CA THR A 146 11.19 -39.41 29.70
C THR A 146 9.81 -38.87 29.38
N GLY A 147 8.84 -39.79 29.35
CA GLY A 147 7.43 -39.44 29.25
C GLY A 147 6.86 -39.53 27.84
N ALA A 148 5.61 -39.09 27.73
CA ALA A 148 4.85 -39.10 26.49
C ALA A 148 3.98 -37.85 26.42
N VAL A 149 3.66 -37.41 25.21
CA VAL A 149 2.72 -36.31 24.92
C VAL A 149 1.50 -36.86 24.19
N GLN A 150 0.32 -36.37 24.55
CA GLN A 150 -0.94 -36.74 23.92
C GLN A 150 -1.27 -35.73 22.82
N LEU A 151 -1.31 -36.22 21.58
CA LEU A 151 -1.53 -35.41 20.37
C LEU A 151 -2.69 -35.97 19.55
N GLY A 152 -3.49 -35.06 18.99
CA GLY A 152 -4.56 -35.36 18.02
C GLY A 152 -4.33 -34.57 16.73
N PHE A 153 -4.79 -35.12 15.60
CA PHE A 153 -4.63 -34.50 14.29
C PHE A 153 -5.88 -34.68 13.43
N SER A 154 -6.24 -33.69 12.63
CA SER A 154 -7.20 -33.89 11.54
C SER A 154 -6.77 -33.18 10.26
N PHE A 155 -7.20 -33.74 9.14
CA PHE A 155 -6.84 -33.35 7.79
C PHE A 155 -8.10 -33.22 6.97
N THR A 156 -8.22 -32.08 6.32
CA THR A 156 -9.31 -31.83 5.39
C THR A 156 -8.69 -31.47 4.05
N THR A 157 -9.14 -32.13 2.97
CA THR A 157 -8.64 -31.91 1.59
C THR A 157 -9.78 -31.60 0.61
N GLY A 158 -9.48 -30.94 -0.50
CA GLY A 158 -10.47 -30.66 -1.56
C GLY A 158 -11.57 -29.68 -1.12
N ALA A 159 -12.78 -29.81 -1.66
CA ALA A 159 -13.90 -28.92 -1.39
C ALA A 159 -14.31 -28.84 0.10
N GLU A 160 -13.97 -29.85 0.91
CA GLU A 160 -14.19 -29.86 2.37
C GLU A 160 -13.08 -29.12 3.14
N ALA A 161 -11.82 -29.15 2.68
CA ALA A 161 -10.74 -28.30 3.22
C ALA A 161 -11.02 -26.84 2.94
N VAL A 162 -11.52 -26.64 1.72
CA VAL A 162 -12.12 -25.41 1.25
C VAL A 162 -13.33 -25.11 2.13
N GLY A 163 -14.16 -26.04 2.59
CA GLY A 163 -15.22 -25.77 3.58
C GLY A 163 -14.76 -25.30 4.97
N GLU A 164 -13.65 -25.82 5.52
CA GLU A 164 -13.13 -25.42 6.85
C GLU A 164 -12.13 -24.25 6.80
N SER A 165 -11.42 -24.07 5.68
CA SER A 165 -10.58 -22.90 5.38
C SER A 165 -11.40 -21.73 4.79
N LEU A 166 -12.44 -22.01 3.98
CA LEU A 166 -13.46 -21.04 3.53
C LEU A 166 -14.58 -20.82 4.56
N ALA A 167 -14.68 -21.62 5.62
CA ALA A 167 -15.41 -21.16 6.81
C ALA A 167 -14.77 -19.88 7.36
N THR A 168 -13.50 -19.63 7.00
CA THR A 168 -12.83 -18.36 7.21
C THR A 168 -12.86 -17.49 5.94
N PHE A 169 -12.38 -17.93 4.76
CA PHE A 169 -12.27 -17.09 3.53
C PHE A 169 -13.33 -17.30 2.44
N ALA A 170 -13.81 -16.27 1.74
CA ALA A 170 -14.86 -16.47 0.71
C ALA A 170 -14.34 -16.94 -0.67
N ALA A 171 -13.07 -16.68 -1.04
CA ALA A 171 -12.52 -17.04 -2.36
C ALA A 171 -10.98 -17.18 -2.39
N ASN A 172 -10.43 -17.92 -3.37
CA ASN A 172 -9.03 -17.86 -3.78
C ASN A 172 -8.94 -17.11 -5.11
N VAL A 173 -8.01 -16.16 -5.26
CA VAL A 173 -7.95 -15.24 -6.42
C VAL A 173 -6.64 -15.45 -7.21
N MET A 174 -6.76 -15.90 -8.46
CA MET A 174 -5.62 -16.11 -9.36
C MET A 174 -5.13 -14.79 -9.99
N LYS A 175 -3.91 -14.77 -10.52
CA LYS A 175 -3.35 -13.61 -11.23
C LYS A 175 -4.34 -13.07 -12.28
N GLY A 176 -4.63 -11.78 -12.20
CA GLY A 176 -5.53 -11.06 -13.10
C GLY A 176 -7.02 -11.21 -12.80
N GLU A 177 -7.41 -12.07 -11.85
CA GLU A 177 -8.80 -12.19 -11.42
C GLU A 177 -9.21 -11.03 -10.52
N THR A 178 -10.51 -10.70 -10.58
CA THR A 178 -11.12 -9.61 -9.81
C THR A 178 -12.29 -10.15 -9.00
N LEU A 179 -12.36 -9.74 -7.74
CA LEU A 179 -13.40 -10.10 -6.77
C LEU A 179 -14.11 -8.83 -6.28
N PRO A 180 -15.45 -8.74 -6.35
CA PRO A 180 -16.17 -7.61 -5.77
C PRO A 180 -16.04 -7.61 -4.24
N ILE A 181 -15.87 -6.43 -3.65
CA ILE A 181 -15.82 -6.24 -2.21
C ILE A 181 -17.19 -5.76 -1.73
N THR A 182 -17.77 -6.50 -0.79
CA THR A 182 -19.00 -6.08 -0.09
C THR A 182 -18.69 -5.92 1.38
N LEU A 183 -18.97 -4.72 1.92
CA LEU A 183 -18.81 -4.41 3.34
C LEU A 183 -20.17 -4.03 3.94
N HIS A 184 -20.35 -4.35 5.21
CA HIS A 184 -21.41 -3.80 6.05
C HIS A 184 -20.89 -2.59 6.87
N ASP A 185 -21.80 -1.80 7.42
CA ASP A 185 -21.44 -0.62 8.23
C ASP A 185 -20.48 -0.99 9.38
N GLY A 186 -19.32 -0.33 9.40
CA GLY A 186 -18.27 -0.54 10.41
C GLY A 186 -17.38 -1.76 10.18
N GLU A 187 -17.49 -2.44 9.03
CA GLU A 187 -16.50 -3.43 8.58
C GLU A 187 -15.37 -2.75 7.79
N ASP A 188 -14.13 -3.13 8.11
CA ASP A 188 -12.92 -2.74 7.40
C ASP A 188 -12.42 -3.90 6.52
N ILE A 189 -11.57 -3.58 5.54
CA ILE A 189 -10.71 -4.56 4.87
C ILE A 189 -9.39 -4.64 5.62
N GLU A 190 -8.87 -5.83 5.85
CA GLU A 190 -7.50 -6.04 6.32
C GLU A 190 -6.75 -6.85 5.27
N VAL A 191 -5.68 -6.27 4.72
CA VAL A 191 -4.75 -6.97 3.85
C VAL A 191 -3.56 -7.35 4.69
N ALA A 192 -3.38 -8.64 4.89
CA ALA A 192 -2.38 -9.22 5.75
C ALA A 192 -1.42 -10.06 4.92
N ALA A 193 -0.12 -9.82 5.10
CA ALA A 193 0.90 -10.71 4.58
C ALA A 193 1.37 -11.63 5.70
N SER A 194 1.56 -12.90 5.34
CA SER A 194 2.29 -13.86 6.14
C SER A 194 3.30 -14.55 5.26
N TRP A 195 4.50 -14.76 5.78
CA TRP A 195 5.58 -15.39 5.04
C TRP A 195 6.45 -16.23 5.95
N ASP A 196 7.05 -17.25 5.35
CA ASP A 196 7.80 -18.26 6.07
C ASP A 196 9.21 -18.45 5.47
N PHE A 197 10.16 -18.85 6.33
CA PHE A 197 11.56 -19.09 5.97
C PHE A 197 12.02 -20.51 6.29
N HIS A 198 12.94 -21.04 5.49
CA HIS A 198 13.79 -22.17 5.87
C HIS A 198 14.59 -21.83 7.13
N SER A 199 14.60 -22.75 8.10
CA SER A 199 15.33 -22.61 9.39
C SER A 199 16.86 -22.43 9.29
N TYR A 200 17.43 -22.45 8.08
CA TYR A 200 18.87 -22.31 7.82
C TYR A 200 19.22 -21.14 6.89
N ARG A 201 18.23 -20.36 6.43
CA ARG A 201 18.43 -19.16 5.62
C ARG A 201 18.43 -17.91 6.51
N PRO A 202 19.13 -16.83 6.13
CA PRO A 202 19.04 -15.56 6.84
C PRO A 202 17.59 -15.03 6.81
N TYR A 203 17.14 -14.40 7.91
CA TYR A 203 15.85 -13.72 7.97
C TYR A 203 15.72 -12.70 6.82
N VAL A 204 14.56 -12.65 6.19
CA VAL A 204 14.21 -11.62 5.19
C VAL A 204 13.19 -10.69 5.83
N ASP A 205 13.49 -9.40 5.83
CA ASP A 205 12.57 -8.38 6.34
C ASP A 205 11.62 -8.00 5.19
N LEU A 206 10.38 -8.48 5.23
CA LEU A 206 9.37 -8.13 4.24
C LEU A 206 8.48 -7.01 4.78
N ASP A 207 8.49 -5.88 4.07
CA ASP A 207 7.63 -4.74 4.38
C ASP A 207 6.40 -4.77 3.48
N VAL A 208 5.21 -4.75 4.07
CA VAL A 208 3.96 -4.43 3.39
C VAL A 208 3.85 -2.91 3.23
N SER A 209 3.37 -2.47 2.07
CA SER A 209 3.04 -1.06 1.83
C SER A 209 1.76 -0.96 1.02
N ALA A 210 0.94 0.04 1.34
CA ALA A 210 -0.25 0.38 0.57
C ALA A 210 -0.08 1.78 -0.04
N VAL A 211 0.05 1.85 -1.35
CA VAL A 211 0.20 3.11 -2.09
C VAL A 211 -1.14 3.50 -2.69
N VAL A 212 -1.63 4.68 -2.34
CA VAL A 212 -2.96 5.15 -2.72
C VAL A 212 -2.87 6.03 -3.96
N PHE A 213 -3.74 5.79 -4.92
CA PHE A 213 -3.82 6.50 -6.18
C PHE A 213 -5.22 7.05 -6.44
N ASN A 214 -5.28 8.19 -7.12
CA ASN A 214 -6.51 8.67 -7.73
C ASN A 214 -6.78 7.96 -9.08
N ASP A 215 -7.91 8.29 -9.71
CA ASP A 215 -8.35 7.75 -11.01
C ASP A 215 -7.50 8.22 -12.19
N GLU A 216 -6.52 9.09 -11.91
CA GLU A 216 -5.50 9.54 -12.84
C GLU A 216 -4.18 8.80 -12.64
N GLY A 217 -4.02 7.94 -11.63
CA GLY A 217 -2.75 7.26 -11.35
C GLY A 217 -1.70 8.14 -10.66
N VAL A 218 -2.12 9.27 -10.09
CA VAL A 218 -1.30 10.10 -9.19
C VAL A 218 -1.33 9.51 -7.80
N VAL A 219 -0.18 9.47 -7.13
CA VAL A 219 -0.07 9.01 -5.75
C VAL A 219 -0.66 10.07 -4.82
N LEU A 220 -1.70 9.72 -4.07
CA LEU A 220 -2.31 10.58 -3.06
C LEU A 220 -1.55 10.49 -1.73
N ASP A 221 -1.26 9.28 -1.26
CA ASP A 221 -0.51 9.02 -0.04
C ASP A 221 -0.03 7.55 0.01
N ALA A 222 0.79 7.17 1.00
CA ALA A 222 1.22 5.80 1.21
C ALA A 222 1.22 5.41 2.70
N CYS A 223 0.68 4.22 3.01
CA CYS A 223 0.65 3.64 4.34
C CYS A 223 1.72 2.54 4.43
N TYR A 224 2.67 2.68 5.35
CA TYR A 224 3.81 1.78 5.54
C TYR A 224 4.40 1.94 6.96
N TYR A 225 5.40 1.16 7.35
CA TYR A 225 5.91 1.12 8.73
C TYR A 225 6.28 2.48 9.37
N ASN A 226 6.72 3.46 8.58
CA ASN A 226 7.08 4.79 9.07
C ASN A 226 5.93 5.81 8.99
N GLN A 227 4.83 5.46 8.32
CA GLN A 227 3.63 6.27 8.17
C GLN A 227 2.41 5.37 8.43
N LEU A 228 2.19 5.08 9.71
CA LEU A 228 1.23 4.06 10.17
C LEU A 228 -0.23 4.42 9.95
N SER A 229 -0.54 5.66 9.55
CA SER A 229 -1.91 6.10 9.33
C SER A 229 -1.95 7.27 8.35
N ILE A 230 -2.87 7.18 7.38
CA ILE A 230 -3.07 8.15 6.32
C ILE A 230 -4.56 8.42 6.09
N LEU A 231 -4.88 9.46 5.33
CA LEU A 231 -6.26 9.81 4.93
C LEU A 231 -7.24 9.85 6.11
N GLY A 232 -6.87 10.60 7.16
CA GLY A 232 -7.72 10.75 8.36
C GLY A 232 -7.89 9.47 9.18
N GLY A 233 -7.06 8.44 8.97
CA GLY A 233 -7.16 7.16 9.65
C GLY A 233 -7.91 6.08 8.86
N ALA A 234 -8.29 6.36 7.62
CA ALA A 234 -8.94 5.38 6.75
C ALA A 234 -8.02 4.21 6.40
N LEU A 235 -6.71 4.45 6.21
CA LEU A 235 -5.71 3.36 6.16
C LEU A 235 -4.84 3.39 7.40
N ARG A 236 -4.54 2.19 7.93
CA ARG A 236 -3.72 1.99 9.13
C ARG A 236 -2.79 0.79 8.96
N HIS A 237 -1.51 0.95 9.31
CA HIS A 237 -0.50 -0.12 9.29
C HIS A 237 -0.36 -0.75 10.68
N SER A 238 -0.11 -2.05 10.77
CA SER A 238 0.08 -2.78 12.03
C SER A 238 1.41 -2.47 12.74
N GLY A 239 2.38 -1.89 12.03
CA GLY A 239 3.79 -1.77 12.43
C GLY A 239 4.73 -2.65 11.59
N ASP A 240 6.03 -2.64 11.92
CA ASP A 240 7.11 -3.41 11.26
C ASP A 240 7.39 -4.73 12.02
N SER A 241 7.40 -5.85 11.30
CA SER A 241 7.70 -7.20 11.81
C SER A 241 8.95 -7.81 11.14
N ARG A 242 10.11 -7.51 11.71
CA ARG A 242 11.44 -7.82 11.14
C ARG A 242 11.85 -9.28 10.99
N ASP A 243 11.20 -10.21 11.69
CA ASP A 243 11.67 -11.59 11.80
C ASP A 243 10.66 -12.67 11.39
N GLY A 244 9.40 -12.30 11.11
CA GLY A 244 8.29 -13.22 10.80
C GLY A 244 8.13 -14.37 11.80
N ALA A 245 8.69 -14.25 13.02
CA ALA A 245 8.89 -15.40 13.91
C ALA A 245 7.66 -15.73 14.76
N ALA A 246 6.61 -14.92 14.68
CA ALA A 246 5.39 -15.04 15.46
C ALA A 246 4.28 -15.67 14.62
N GLY A 247 3.86 -16.91 14.93
CA GLY A 247 2.80 -17.57 14.14
C GLY A 247 1.49 -16.76 14.10
N GLY A 248 1.13 -16.25 12.92
CA GLY A 248 -0.02 -15.37 12.70
C GLY A 248 0.18 -14.47 11.47
N ILE A 249 -0.51 -13.33 11.45
CA ILE A 249 -0.29 -12.26 10.47
C ILE A 249 0.92 -11.46 10.94
N ASP A 250 1.93 -11.35 10.08
CA ASP A 250 3.18 -10.68 10.39
C ASP A 250 3.03 -9.16 10.21
N GLU A 251 2.51 -8.75 9.06
CA GLU A 251 2.19 -7.35 8.76
C GLU A 251 0.84 -7.21 8.07
N ALA A 252 0.12 -6.14 8.42
CA ALA A 252 -1.17 -5.85 7.83
C ALA A 252 -1.43 -4.36 7.62
N VAL A 253 -2.21 -4.09 6.58
CA VAL A 253 -2.83 -2.80 6.32
C VAL A 253 -4.34 -2.95 6.47
N THR A 254 -4.91 -2.23 7.42
CA THR A 254 -6.36 -2.09 7.59
C THR A 254 -6.88 -0.88 6.82
N ILE A 255 -7.99 -1.02 6.12
CA ILE A 255 -8.56 -0.04 5.19
C ILE A 255 -10.08 0.06 5.44
N ASP A 256 -10.54 1.21 5.92
CA ASP A 256 -11.95 1.58 5.95
C ASP A 256 -12.33 2.16 4.58
N LEU A 257 -12.86 1.31 3.70
CA LEU A 257 -13.24 1.72 2.34
C LEU A 257 -14.42 2.70 2.31
N ASN A 258 -15.22 2.79 3.37
CA ASN A 258 -16.36 3.71 3.45
C ASN A 258 -15.93 5.12 3.89
N ALA A 259 -14.79 5.23 4.59
CA ALA A 259 -14.20 6.51 4.97
C ALA A 259 -13.37 7.16 3.84
N LEU A 260 -13.08 6.43 2.76
CA LEU A 260 -12.28 6.94 1.65
C LEU A 260 -13.05 7.96 0.79
N GLU A 261 -12.39 9.10 0.58
CA GLU A 261 -12.84 10.16 -0.33
C GLU A 261 -13.00 9.64 -1.77
N ARG A 262 -13.85 10.32 -2.55
CA ARG A 262 -14.17 9.92 -3.94
C ARG A 262 -12.98 10.00 -4.89
N ASN A 263 -12.00 10.84 -4.61
CA ASN A 263 -10.76 10.96 -5.37
C ASN A 263 -9.85 9.73 -5.19
N VAL A 264 -10.08 8.85 -4.21
CA VAL A 264 -9.34 7.59 -4.06
C VAL A 264 -9.91 6.54 -5.00
N PHE A 265 -9.12 6.11 -5.97
CA PHE A 265 -9.52 5.15 -7.00
C PHE A 265 -8.85 3.80 -6.85
N ALA A 266 -7.56 3.76 -6.55
CA ALA A 266 -6.79 2.54 -6.48
C ALA A 266 -5.89 2.52 -5.25
N ILE A 267 -5.77 1.37 -4.59
CA ILE A 267 -4.81 1.14 -3.51
C ILE A 267 -3.97 -0.07 -3.90
N MET A 268 -2.70 0.16 -4.15
CA MET A 268 -1.74 -0.86 -4.56
C MET A 268 -1.06 -1.45 -3.33
N ILE A 269 -1.18 -2.77 -3.17
CA ILE A 269 -0.52 -3.51 -2.10
C ILE A 269 0.78 -4.09 -2.64
N VAL A 270 1.88 -3.74 -1.98
CA VAL A 270 3.23 -4.06 -2.40
C VAL A 270 3.97 -4.70 -1.21
N LEU A 271 4.72 -5.76 -1.48
CA LEU A 271 5.71 -6.31 -0.56
C LEU A 271 7.11 -5.98 -1.06
N ASN A 272 8.00 -5.54 -0.18
CA ASN A 272 9.41 -5.35 -0.50
C ASN A 272 10.30 -6.09 0.50
N ALA A 273 11.33 -6.78 0.01
CA ALA A 273 12.40 -7.31 0.85
C ALA A 273 13.40 -6.20 1.16
N ARG A 274 13.28 -5.62 2.37
CA ARG A 274 14.13 -4.54 2.85
C ARG A 274 15.53 -5.04 3.18
N GLU A 275 15.60 -6.16 3.89
CA GLU A 275 16.81 -6.93 4.18
C GLU A 275 16.65 -8.36 3.65
N GLY A 276 17.69 -8.90 3.02
CA GLY A 276 17.61 -10.21 2.36
C GLY A 276 17.12 -10.13 0.91
N THR A 277 16.55 -11.23 0.41
CA THR A 277 16.03 -11.33 -0.96
C THR A 277 14.83 -12.26 -0.99
N LEU A 278 13.88 -12.00 -1.90
CA LEU A 278 12.72 -12.87 -2.13
C LEU A 278 13.11 -14.30 -2.54
N GLN A 279 14.37 -14.57 -2.92
CA GLN A 279 14.86 -15.95 -3.14
C GLN A 279 14.87 -16.82 -1.87
N ASP A 280 15.02 -16.17 -0.72
CA ASP A 280 15.15 -16.81 0.59
C ASP A 280 13.79 -16.92 1.30
N VAL A 281 12.71 -16.43 0.67
CA VAL A 281 11.32 -16.58 1.11
C VAL A 281 10.75 -17.82 0.42
N ASP A 282 10.30 -18.81 1.20
CA ASP A 282 9.76 -20.05 0.63
C ASP A 282 8.33 -19.87 0.11
N GLU A 283 7.55 -19.13 0.90
CA GLU A 283 6.16 -18.85 0.61
C GLU A 283 5.77 -17.51 1.22
N ALA A 284 5.10 -16.67 0.43
CA ALA A 284 4.44 -15.46 0.91
C ALA A 284 2.99 -15.52 0.45
N VAL A 285 2.08 -15.44 1.42
CA VAL A 285 0.64 -15.48 1.22
C VAL A 285 0.08 -14.13 1.62
N ILE A 286 -0.78 -13.57 0.78
CA ILE A 286 -1.62 -12.46 1.19
C ILE A 286 -3.03 -12.95 1.46
N GLU A 287 -3.45 -12.73 2.69
CA GLU A 287 -4.79 -12.97 3.17
C GLU A 287 -5.52 -11.64 3.26
N VAL A 288 -6.68 -11.56 2.62
CA VAL A 288 -7.56 -10.40 2.70
C VAL A 288 -8.77 -10.78 3.53
N PHE A 289 -8.98 -10.05 4.62
CA PHE A 289 -10.13 -10.19 5.50
C PHE A 289 -11.09 -9.02 5.32
N ASN A 290 -12.37 -9.25 5.60
CA ASN A 290 -13.36 -8.22 5.85
C ASN A 290 -14.00 -8.43 7.24
N GLY A 291 -14.33 -7.36 7.93
CA GLY A 291 -15.05 -7.46 9.20
C GLY A 291 -14.61 -6.43 10.23
N THR A 292 -14.90 -6.72 11.49
CA THR A 292 -14.51 -5.87 12.62
C THR A 292 -13.25 -6.44 13.29
N ALA A 293 -12.53 -5.61 14.06
CA ALA A 293 -11.37 -6.07 14.84
C ALA A 293 -11.67 -7.28 15.74
N SER A 294 -12.92 -7.45 16.18
CA SER A 294 -13.36 -8.58 17.02
C SER A 294 -13.93 -9.78 16.24
N ASN A 295 -14.24 -9.62 14.96
CA ASN A 295 -14.87 -10.64 14.13
C ASN A 295 -14.44 -10.46 12.68
N ARG A 296 -13.27 -11.03 12.35
CA ARG A 296 -12.71 -11.04 11.00
C ARG A 296 -13.25 -12.24 10.25
N LYS A 297 -13.79 -11.99 9.06
CA LYS A 297 -14.12 -13.02 8.08
C LYS A 297 -13.05 -12.91 7.01
N GLY A 298 -12.47 -14.02 6.64
CA GLY A 298 -11.68 -14.06 5.44
C GLY A 298 -12.53 -13.73 4.21
N MET A 299 -12.00 -12.91 3.31
CA MET A 299 -12.64 -12.57 2.05
C MET A 299 -11.93 -13.25 0.88
N ALA A 300 -10.60 -13.11 0.81
CA ALA A 300 -9.81 -13.64 -0.28
C ALA A 300 -8.44 -14.14 0.18
N CYS A 301 -7.90 -15.15 -0.48
CA CYS A 301 -6.48 -15.49 -0.41
C CYS A 301 -5.85 -15.31 -1.80
N VAL A 302 -4.76 -14.57 -1.86
CA VAL A 302 -3.96 -14.33 -3.07
C VAL A 302 -2.64 -15.09 -2.89
N GLU A 303 -2.56 -16.27 -3.49
CA GLU A 303 -1.37 -17.12 -3.42
C GLU A 303 -0.41 -16.78 -4.57
N GLY A 304 0.88 -16.56 -4.26
CA GLY A 304 1.92 -16.33 -5.28
C GLY A 304 2.28 -17.59 -6.08
N GLY A 305 1.96 -18.79 -5.60
CA GLY A 305 2.16 -20.07 -6.30
C GLY A 305 3.52 -20.23 -6.98
N SER A 306 3.53 -20.86 -8.16
CA SER A 306 4.74 -21.01 -9.01
C SER A 306 5.30 -19.68 -9.53
N SER A 307 4.56 -18.58 -9.42
CA SER A 307 5.01 -17.24 -9.82
C SER A 307 6.13 -16.71 -8.91
N MET A 308 6.18 -17.11 -7.63
CA MET A 308 7.27 -16.72 -6.71
C MET A 308 8.63 -17.25 -7.20
N ALA A 309 8.64 -18.41 -7.89
CA ALA A 309 9.85 -18.96 -8.48
C ALA A 309 10.38 -18.14 -9.66
N ASP A 310 9.48 -17.47 -10.40
CA ASP A 310 9.84 -16.57 -11.51
C ASP A 310 10.31 -15.19 -11.02
N LEU A 311 9.97 -14.84 -9.78
CA LEU A 311 10.27 -13.56 -9.13
C LEU A 311 11.55 -13.58 -8.29
N ARG A 312 12.27 -14.70 -8.28
CA ARG A 312 13.51 -14.91 -7.53
C ARG A 312 14.57 -13.82 -7.81
N HIS A 313 14.53 -13.11 -8.93
CA HIS A 313 15.51 -12.06 -9.22
C HIS A 313 15.07 -10.64 -8.85
N GLU A 314 13.85 -10.50 -8.32
CA GLU A 314 13.25 -9.24 -7.93
C GLU A 314 13.30 -9.10 -6.40
N ASN A 315 13.28 -7.86 -5.90
CA ASN A 315 13.34 -7.55 -4.47
C ASN A 315 12.01 -6.98 -3.93
N GLY A 316 11.00 -6.85 -4.79
CA GLY A 316 9.66 -6.46 -4.41
C GLY A 316 8.61 -7.11 -5.30
N PHE A 317 7.37 -7.02 -4.86
CA PHE A 317 6.25 -7.70 -5.50
C PHE A 317 4.93 -6.93 -5.31
N ILE A 318 4.27 -6.59 -6.42
CA ILE A 318 2.96 -5.95 -6.45
C ILE A 318 1.92 -7.05 -6.46
N ILE A 319 1.13 -7.14 -5.38
CA ILE A 319 0.35 -8.36 -5.12
C ILE A 319 -1.10 -8.18 -5.55
N ALA A 320 -1.69 -7.08 -5.12
CA ALA A 320 -3.10 -6.81 -5.36
C ALA A 320 -3.34 -5.31 -5.51
N ALA A 321 -4.43 -4.99 -6.18
CA ALA A 321 -4.98 -3.66 -6.28
C ALA A 321 -6.41 -3.68 -5.74
N ILE A 322 -6.74 -2.79 -4.80
CA ILE A 322 -8.12 -2.53 -4.40
C ILE A 322 -8.58 -1.31 -5.20
N MET A 323 -9.54 -1.52 -6.09
CA MET A 323 -9.96 -0.55 -7.11
C MET A 323 -11.42 -0.17 -6.89
N ARG A 324 -11.75 1.10 -7.09
CA ARG A 324 -13.12 1.62 -7.11
C ARG A 324 -13.64 1.55 -8.55
N ASP A 325 -14.81 0.98 -8.76
CA ASP A 325 -15.49 1.02 -10.05
C ASP A 325 -16.12 2.40 -10.26
N GLU A 326 -15.70 3.14 -11.28
CA GLU A 326 -16.15 4.52 -11.55
C GLU A 326 -17.68 4.61 -11.77
N LYS A 327 -18.31 3.57 -12.36
CA LYS A 327 -19.73 3.62 -12.72
C LYS A 327 -20.65 3.30 -11.56
N THR A 328 -20.21 2.43 -10.67
CA THR A 328 -21.01 1.89 -9.58
C THR A 328 -20.57 2.36 -8.21
N ASP A 329 -19.40 3.01 -8.11
CA ASP A 329 -18.73 3.39 -6.86
C ASP A 329 -18.37 2.18 -5.98
N ALA A 330 -18.48 0.96 -6.53
CA ALA A 330 -18.26 -0.28 -5.80
C ALA A 330 -16.77 -0.67 -5.79
N TRP A 331 -16.31 -1.17 -4.66
CA TRP A 331 -14.93 -1.62 -4.51
C TRP A 331 -14.74 -3.05 -5.03
N GLN A 332 -13.55 -3.32 -5.57
CA GLN A 332 -13.16 -4.62 -6.09
C GLN A 332 -11.67 -4.89 -5.82
N LEU A 333 -11.35 -6.11 -5.42
CA LEU A 333 -9.99 -6.61 -5.24
C LEU A 333 -9.53 -7.26 -6.54
N LYS A 334 -8.42 -6.81 -7.11
CA LYS A 334 -7.79 -7.43 -8.28
C LYS A 334 -6.43 -8.00 -7.91
N SER A 335 -6.21 -9.28 -8.23
CA SER A 335 -4.91 -9.91 -8.09
C SER A 335 -3.99 -9.48 -9.23
N VAL A 336 -2.82 -8.94 -8.89
CA VAL A 336 -1.85 -8.37 -9.84
C VAL A 336 -0.68 -9.32 -10.04
N LEU A 337 0.01 -9.68 -8.95
CA LEU A 337 1.13 -10.61 -8.94
C LEU A 337 2.22 -10.25 -9.98
N GLU A 338 2.77 -9.05 -9.88
CA GLU A 338 3.85 -8.52 -10.75
C GLU A 338 5.13 -8.20 -9.95
N GLY A 339 6.28 -8.59 -10.49
CA GLY A 339 7.59 -8.33 -9.87
C GLY A 339 8.01 -6.87 -9.96
N CYS A 340 8.67 -6.37 -8.92
CA CYS A 340 9.28 -5.04 -8.94
C CYS A 340 10.64 -5.02 -8.23
N ARG A 341 11.42 -3.97 -8.52
CA ARG A 341 12.72 -3.74 -7.90
C ARG A 341 12.60 -2.66 -6.86
N GLY A 342 13.33 -2.80 -5.77
CA GLY A 342 13.37 -1.82 -4.71
C GLY A 342 13.31 -2.49 -3.34
N LYS A 343 13.96 -1.87 -2.36
CA LYS A 343 13.91 -2.29 -0.96
C LYS A 343 12.71 -1.73 -0.20
N ASP A 344 12.03 -0.76 -0.79
CA ASP A 344 10.81 -0.16 -0.29
C ASP A 344 9.92 0.24 -1.47
N PHE A 345 8.69 0.66 -1.17
CA PHE A 345 7.72 1.06 -2.20
C PHE A 345 8.18 2.28 -2.99
N THR A 346 9.05 3.15 -2.44
CA THR A 346 9.53 4.36 -3.12
C THR A 346 10.49 3.98 -4.25
N GLU A 347 11.41 3.06 -3.98
CA GLU A 347 12.27 2.49 -5.02
C GLU A 347 11.49 1.66 -6.05
N SER A 348 10.36 1.05 -5.64
CA SER A 348 9.45 0.30 -6.52
C SER A 348 8.42 1.17 -7.24
N LEU A 349 8.39 2.48 -7.01
CA LEU A 349 7.29 3.35 -7.43
C LEU A 349 7.07 3.39 -8.94
N ASP A 350 8.13 3.33 -9.73
CA ASP A 350 8.02 3.32 -11.20
C ASP A 350 7.29 2.06 -11.70
N ALA A 351 7.57 0.90 -11.10
CA ALA A 351 6.89 -0.35 -11.43
C ALA A 351 5.43 -0.35 -10.95
N ILE A 352 5.18 0.22 -9.77
CA ILE A 352 3.83 0.37 -9.22
C ILE A 352 2.99 1.27 -10.14
N ARG A 353 3.53 2.41 -10.55
CA ARG A 353 2.87 3.33 -11.50
C ARG A 353 2.59 2.67 -12.83
N ALA A 354 3.58 2.00 -13.41
CA ALA A 354 3.39 1.27 -14.66
C ALA A 354 2.27 0.22 -14.54
N CYS A 355 2.14 -0.44 -13.39
CA CYS A 355 1.03 -1.34 -13.13
C CYS A 355 -0.31 -0.61 -13.05
N VAL A 356 -0.40 0.45 -12.24
CA VAL A 356 -1.61 1.28 -12.09
C VAL A 356 -2.10 1.81 -13.45
N ASP A 357 -1.19 2.29 -14.30
CA ASP A 357 -1.50 2.78 -15.65
C ASP A 357 -2.18 1.72 -16.52
N THR A 358 -1.89 0.43 -16.30
CA THR A 358 -2.59 -0.68 -16.99
C THR A 358 -3.95 -1.03 -16.39
N LEU A 359 -4.19 -0.63 -15.13
CA LEU A 359 -5.39 -0.94 -14.38
C LEU A 359 -6.46 0.15 -14.50
N ILE A 360 -6.04 1.40 -14.64
CA ILE A 360 -6.93 2.53 -14.87
C ILE A 360 -7.46 2.43 -16.30
N PRO A 361 -8.80 2.48 -16.51
CA PRO A 361 -9.39 2.52 -17.84
C PRO A 361 -8.77 3.62 -18.72
N GLU A 362 -8.41 3.26 -19.94
CA GLU A 362 -7.75 4.16 -20.91
C GLU A 362 -8.52 5.47 -21.09
N TYR A 363 -9.86 5.44 -21.12
CA TYR A 363 -10.65 6.67 -21.24
C TYR A 363 -10.47 7.64 -20.06
N LEU A 364 -10.18 7.17 -18.84
CA LEU A 364 -9.91 8.05 -17.70
C LEU A 364 -8.54 8.72 -17.81
N THR A 365 -7.56 8.03 -18.41
CA THR A 365 -6.24 8.61 -18.69
C THR A 365 -6.21 9.46 -19.97
N GLU A 366 -7.10 9.19 -20.93
CA GLU A 366 -7.34 10.00 -22.14
C GLU A 366 -7.94 11.39 -21.84
N PHE A 367 -8.53 11.61 -20.66
CA PHE A 367 -9.13 12.91 -20.30
C PHE A 367 -8.16 13.97 -19.77
N ARG A 368 -6.84 13.75 -19.79
CA ARG A 368 -5.84 14.79 -19.47
C ARG A 368 -5.68 15.84 -20.59
N GLU A 369 -6.74 16.16 -21.31
CA GLU A 369 -6.80 17.32 -22.19
C GLU A 369 -7.59 18.43 -21.48
N LEU A 370 -7.03 19.64 -21.44
CA LEU A 370 -7.80 20.81 -21.04
C LEU A 370 -9.11 20.84 -21.84
N SER A 371 -10.24 21.05 -21.17
CA SER A 371 -11.55 21.13 -21.81
C SER A 371 -12.22 22.46 -21.54
N LEU A 372 -12.99 22.94 -22.51
CA LEU A 372 -13.85 24.11 -22.34
C LEU A 372 -15.25 23.74 -21.82
N GLU A 373 -15.55 22.45 -21.72
CA GLU A 373 -16.86 21.96 -21.30
C GLU A 373 -16.89 21.59 -19.81
N ARG A 374 -15.73 21.32 -19.21
CA ARG A 374 -15.58 20.92 -17.80
C ARG A 374 -14.30 21.50 -17.22
N SER A 375 -14.39 22.01 -15.99
CA SER A 375 -13.22 22.36 -15.19
C SER A 375 -12.60 21.11 -14.55
N PHE A 376 -11.31 21.19 -14.28
CA PHE A 376 -10.49 20.12 -13.71
C PHE A 376 -9.83 20.58 -12.40
N ASP A 377 -10.04 19.87 -11.29
CA ASP A 377 -9.35 20.17 -10.03
C ASP A 377 -7.94 19.56 -10.06
N MET A 378 -6.93 20.43 -10.12
CA MET A 378 -5.53 20.06 -10.20
C MET A 378 -4.97 19.68 -8.83
N HIS A 379 -4.09 18.69 -8.85
CA HIS A 379 -3.24 18.25 -7.75
C HIS A 379 -1.76 18.44 -8.08
N LYS A 380 -0.92 18.30 -7.06
CA LYS A 380 0.52 18.50 -7.20
C LYS A 380 1.11 17.38 -8.05
N GLY A 381 1.84 17.74 -9.11
CA GLY A 381 2.45 16.79 -10.04
C GLY A 381 1.62 16.53 -11.30
N ASP A 382 0.39 17.05 -11.37
CA ASP A 382 -0.44 16.92 -12.56
C ASP A 382 0.24 17.56 -13.76
N HIS A 383 0.05 16.95 -14.93
CA HIS A 383 0.59 17.43 -16.18
C HIS A 383 -0.44 17.32 -17.30
N VAL A 384 -0.47 18.33 -18.15
CA VAL A 384 -1.39 18.42 -19.27
C VAL A 384 -0.62 18.86 -20.51
N GLN A 385 -0.78 18.12 -21.60
CA GLN A 385 -0.22 18.50 -22.88
C GLN A 385 -1.15 19.49 -23.59
N ILE A 386 -0.57 20.60 -24.05
CA ILE A 386 -1.23 21.63 -24.83
C ILE A 386 -0.65 21.56 -26.25
N THR A 387 -1.39 20.92 -27.15
CA THR A 387 -1.00 20.80 -28.56
C THR A 387 -1.06 22.16 -29.27
N PRO A 388 -0.31 22.36 -30.37
CA PRO A 388 -0.27 23.65 -31.07
C PRO A 388 -1.61 24.15 -31.60
N ASP A 389 -2.51 23.22 -31.94
CA ASP A 389 -3.86 23.46 -32.46
C ASP A 389 -4.92 23.58 -31.35
N SER A 390 -4.54 23.33 -30.10
CA SER A 390 -5.42 23.45 -28.95
C SER A 390 -5.93 24.89 -28.78
N PRO A 391 -7.20 25.10 -28.36
CA PRO A 391 -7.70 26.43 -28.02
C PRO A 391 -6.87 27.10 -26.90
N PHE A 392 -6.20 26.33 -26.04
CA PHE A 392 -5.35 26.86 -24.96
C PHE A 392 -3.96 27.29 -25.45
N ALA A 393 -3.53 26.88 -26.64
CA ALA A 393 -2.31 27.40 -27.28
C ALA A 393 -2.58 28.67 -28.10
N THR A 394 -3.75 28.72 -28.75
CA THR A 394 -4.11 29.73 -29.75
C THR A 394 -4.82 30.95 -29.17
N ASN A 395 -5.62 30.77 -28.12
CA ASN A 395 -6.30 31.85 -27.40
C ASN A 395 -5.45 32.40 -26.26
N GLU A 396 -5.93 33.49 -25.68
CA GLU A 396 -5.45 33.97 -24.38
C GLU A 396 -5.96 33.05 -23.28
N VAL A 397 -5.05 32.70 -22.38
CA VAL A 397 -5.31 31.91 -21.17
C VAL A 397 -4.94 32.77 -19.98
N PHE A 398 -5.71 32.66 -18.91
CA PHE A 398 -5.58 33.48 -17.73
C PHE A 398 -5.24 32.60 -16.53
N VAL A 399 -4.26 33.04 -15.75
CA VAL A 399 -3.90 32.47 -14.46
C VAL A 399 -4.47 33.40 -13.40
N GLY A 400 -5.56 32.98 -12.78
CA GLY A 400 -6.23 33.69 -11.70
C GLY A 400 -5.75 33.18 -10.35
N LEU A 401 -5.41 34.08 -9.45
CA LEU A 401 -4.99 33.77 -8.08
C LEU A 401 -5.99 34.38 -7.13
N GLY A 402 -6.47 33.63 -6.16
CA GLY A 402 -7.37 34.14 -5.13
C GLY A 402 -7.02 33.62 -3.74
N TRP A 403 -7.22 34.41 -2.71
CA TRP A 403 -6.99 34.04 -1.32
C TRP A 403 -7.84 34.88 -0.35
N GLU A 404 -8.09 34.34 0.84
CA GLU A 404 -8.90 35.01 1.87
C GLU A 404 -8.05 35.32 3.10
N THR A 405 -7.38 36.49 3.11
CA THR A 405 -6.59 36.98 4.26
C THR A 405 -6.03 38.38 3.98
N ARG A 406 -5.75 39.16 5.04
CA ARG A 406 -5.05 40.46 4.95
C ARG A 406 -3.53 40.28 4.76
N CYS A 407 -3.12 39.51 3.76
CA CYS A 407 -1.73 39.43 3.36
C CYS A 407 -1.56 39.75 1.87
N ASP A 408 -0.45 40.39 1.57
CA ASP A 408 -0.04 40.75 0.22
C ASP A 408 0.68 39.55 -0.41
N ILE A 409 0.08 38.97 -1.44
CA ILE A 409 0.62 37.84 -2.20
C ILE A 409 0.87 38.31 -3.63
N ASP A 410 2.15 38.42 -3.98
CA ASP A 410 2.60 38.80 -5.31
C ASP A 410 2.57 37.57 -6.23
N SER A 411 1.86 37.63 -7.36
CA SER A 411 2.05 36.69 -8.46
C SER A 411 3.15 37.16 -9.42
N SER A 412 3.83 36.20 -10.04
CA SER A 412 4.96 36.45 -10.92
C SER A 412 5.14 35.30 -11.90
N ILE A 413 5.74 35.59 -13.05
CA ILE A 413 6.21 34.54 -13.97
C ILE A 413 7.71 34.70 -14.26
N VAL A 414 8.45 33.61 -14.13
CA VAL A 414 9.89 33.54 -14.44
C VAL A 414 10.03 32.85 -15.80
N LEU A 415 10.59 33.57 -16.78
CA LEU A 415 10.80 33.07 -18.13
C LEU A 415 12.24 32.56 -18.28
N LEU A 416 12.41 31.30 -18.66
CA LEU A 416 13.71 30.64 -18.77
C LEU A 416 13.97 30.15 -20.21
N SER A 417 15.24 30.18 -20.62
CA SER A 417 15.68 29.46 -21.82
C SER A 417 15.89 27.97 -21.56
N GLN A 418 16.21 27.21 -22.63
CA GLN A 418 16.37 25.75 -22.58
C GLN A 418 17.43 25.28 -21.57
N ASP A 419 18.45 26.10 -21.33
CA ASP A 419 19.52 25.88 -20.35
C ASP A 419 19.18 26.46 -18.96
N CYS A 420 17.89 26.63 -18.68
CA CYS A 420 17.32 27.18 -17.44
C CYS A 420 17.87 28.56 -17.05
N ARG A 421 18.36 29.36 -18.01
CA ARG A 421 18.77 30.75 -17.73
C ARG A 421 17.59 31.69 -17.75
N VAL A 422 17.48 32.53 -16.72
CA VAL A 422 16.45 33.58 -16.64
C VAL A 422 16.61 34.58 -17.78
N ARG A 423 15.53 34.76 -18.54
CA ARG A 423 15.41 35.72 -19.64
C ARG A 423 14.60 36.93 -19.24
N ASP A 424 13.53 36.72 -18.48
CA ASP A 424 12.72 37.81 -17.93
C ASP A 424 11.98 37.35 -16.67
N ILE A 425 11.51 38.32 -15.89
CA ILE A 425 10.60 38.10 -14.77
C ILE A 425 9.49 39.15 -14.90
N VAL A 426 8.26 38.70 -15.10
CA VAL A 426 7.07 39.55 -15.23
C VAL A 426 6.29 39.51 -13.92
N TYR A 427 5.94 40.68 -13.40
CA TYR A 427 5.29 40.87 -12.09
C TYR A 427 4.66 42.27 -12.06
N PHE A 428 3.96 42.64 -10.98
CA PHE A 428 3.18 43.88 -10.92
C PHE A 428 3.91 45.18 -11.32
N SER A 429 5.22 45.30 -11.08
CA SER A 429 6.01 46.49 -11.44
C SER A 429 6.60 46.42 -12.86
N SER A 430 6.78 45.21 -13.40
CA SER A 430 7.22 44.94 -14.76
C SER A 430 6.16 44.09 -15.46
N LYS A 431 5.01 44.71 -15.75
CA LYS A 431 3.76 44.01 -16.10
C LYS A 431 3.75 43.29 -17.44
N LYS A 432 4.78 43.45 -18.26
CA LYS A 432 4.82 42.88 -19.61
C LYS A 432 6.16 42.18 -19.82
N ASP A 433 6.15 41.05 -20.52
CA ASP A 433 7.40 40.50 -21.03
C ASP A 433 8.04 41.48 -22.01
N ARG A 434 9.36 41.67 -21.90
CA ARG A 434 10.09 42.67 -22.70
C ARG A 434 10.25 42.26 -24.15
N ALA A 435 10.32 40.96 -24.42
CA ALA A 435 10.63 40.42 -25.74
C ALA A 435 9.49 40.66 -26.74
N THR A 436 8.24 40.65 -26.28
CA THR A 436 7.05 40.79 -27.12
C THR A 436 6.16 41.98 -26.76
N ASP A 437 6.59 42.80 -25.78
CA ASP A 437 5.82 43.93 -25.23
C ASP A 437 4.44 43.51 -24.69
N GLY A 438 4.41 42.35 -24.02
CA GLY A 438 3.23 41.80 -23.36
C GLY A 438 2.28 41.01 -24.24
N GLN A 439 2.69 40.66 -25.48
CA GLN A 439 1.89 39.76 -26.33
C GLN A 439 1.97 38.31 -25.87
N PHE A 440 3.09 37.91 -25.25
CA PHE A 440 3.23 36.58 -24.66
C PHE A 440 2.69 36.56 -23.24
N ILE A 441 3.18 37.44 -22.36
CA ILE A 441 2.74 37.52 -20.96
C ILE A 441 2.44 38.96 -20.55
N SER A 442 1.27 39.17 -19.93
CA SER A 442 0.90 40.44 -19.30
C SER A 442 0.30 40.22 -17.90
N HIS A 443 0.68 41.06 -16.94
CA HIS A 443 0.19 41.06 -15.56
C HIS A 443 -0.90 42.11 -15.36
N GLY A 444 -2.03 41.74 -14.75
CA GLY A 444 -3.20 42.62 -14.56
C GLY A 444 -2.93 43.79 -13.61
N GLY A 445 -2.23 43.54 -12.50
CA GLY A 445 -1.95 44.55 -11.49
C GLY A 445 -1.58 43.90 -10.17
N ASP A 446 -1.36 44.73 -9.16
CA ASP A 446 -1.06 44.31 -7.78
C ASP A 446 -2.37 44.38 -6.98
N ASN A 447 -2.71 43.33 -6.23
CA ASN A 447 -3.76 43.36 -5.21
C ASN A 447 -3.18 43.14 -3.81
N THR A 448 -2.91 44.25 -3.14
CA THR A 448 -2.23 44.28 -1.84
C THR A 448 -3.07 43.81 -0.64
N THR A 449 -4.36 43.50 -0.81
CA THR A 449 -5.29 43.29 0.31
C THR A 449 -6.08 41.98 0.29
N GLY A 450 -6.24 41.33 -0.87
CA GLY A 450 -7.14 40.18 -1.00
C GLY A 450 -8.63 40.54 -0.83
N ASP A 451 -8.99 41.81 -1.04
CA ASP A 451 -10.35 42.31 -0.82
C ASP A 451 -11.13 42.26 -2.15
N GLY A 452 -12.03 41.29 -2.31
CA GLY A 452 -12.89 41.15 -3.48
C GLY A 452 -13.44 39.73 -3.63
N ASP A 453 -14.51 39.55 -4.40
CA ASP A 453 -14.97 38.21 -4.78
C ASP A 453 -14.17 37.74 -6.02
N GLY A 454 -13.54 36.57 -5.96
CA GLY A 454 -12.90 35.93 -7.11
C GLY A 454 -11.37 36.04 -7.12
N ASP A 455 -10.79 36.22 -8.31
CA ASP A 455 -9.34 36.28 -8.46
C ASP A 455 -8.80 37.66 -8.07
N ASP A 456 -7.94 37.69 -7.05
CA ASP A 456 -7.23 38.85 -6.57
C ASP A 456 -6.21 39.37 -7.57
N GLU A 457 -5.45 38.46 -8.19
CA GLU A 457 -4.49 38.78 -9.24
C GLU A 457 -4.69 37.90 -10.48
N VAL A 458 -4.44 38.46 -11.65
CA VAL A 458 -4.57 37.77 -12.93
C VAL A 458 -3.36 38.01 -13.82
N ILE A 459 -2.78 36.92 -14.32
CA ILE A 459 -1.74 36.94 -15.36
C ILE A 459 -2.36 36.41 -16.66
N THR A 460 -2.27 37.19 -17.74
CA THR A 460 -2.69 36.80 -19.09
C THR A 460 -1.52 36.22 -19.86
N MET A 461 -1.74 35.10 -20.54
CA MET A 461 -0.74 34.40 -21.34
C MET A 461 -1.29 34.01 -22.71
N LYS A 462 -0.46 34.16 -23.75
CA LYS A 462 -0.74 33.65 -25.10
C LYS A 462 0.42 32.81 -25.60
N LEU A 463 0.33 31.49 -25.40
CA LEU A 463 1.43 30.55 -25.65
C LEU A 463 1.96 30.58 -27.10
N SER A 464 1.08 30.84 -28.07
CA SER A 464 1.45 31.00 -29.48
C SER A 464 2.33 32.24 -29.78
N ALA A 465 2.36 33.23 -28.89
CA ALA A 465 3.20 34.42 -29.02
C ALA A 465 4.57 34.28 -28.32
N ALA A 466 4.83 33.14 -27.66
CA ALA A 466 6.07 32.91 -26.92
C ALA A 466 7.32 33.01 -27.81
N PRO A 467 8.34 33.80 -27.44
CA PRO A 467 9.59 33.86 -28.18
C PRO A 467 10.26 32.48 -28.31
N PRO A 468 10.98 32.20 -29.41
CA PRO A 468 11.63 30.91 -29.63
C PRO A 468 12.68 30.54 -28.59
N ASP A 469 13.32 31.52 -27.93
CA ASP A 469 14.36 31.29 -26.92
C ASP A 469 13.81 31.03 -25.51
N ILE A 470 12.51 31.23 -25.28
CA ILE A 470 11.83 30.85 -24.04
C ILE A 470 11.38 29.40 -24.14
N HIS A 471 11.88 28.55 -23.24
CA HIS A 471 11.50 27.14 -23.13
C HIS A 471 10.68 26.83 -21.89
N HIS A 472 10.80 27.63 -20.84
CA HIS A 472 9.99 27.48 -19.63
C HIS A 472 9.37 28.81 -19.22
N ALA A 473 8.13 28.76 -18.74
CA ALA A 473 7.47 29.85 -18.06
C ALA A 473 6.93 29.32 -16.73
N VAL A 474 7.51 29.78 -15.62
CA VAL A 474 7.23 29.26 -14.28
C VAL A 474 6.44 30.30 -13.50
N VAL A 475 5.21 29.95 -13.11
CA VAL A 475 4.36 30.78 -12.26
C VAL A 475 4.81 30.62 -10.82
N VAL A 476 5.18 31.73 -10.20
CA VAL A 476 5.65 31.79 -8.82
C VAL A 476 4.78 32.79 -8.07
N VAL A 477 4.38 32.43 -6.86
CA VAL A 477 3.72 33.35 -5.93
C VAL A 477 4.59 33.55 -4.71
N ASN A 478 4.62 34.77 -4.17
CA ASN A 478 5.39 35.10 -2.98
C ASN A 478 4.57 35.93 -2.02
N ILE A 479 4.64 35.61 -0.73
CA ILE A 479 4.05 36.44 0.32
C ILE A 479 4.99 37.62 0.58
N TYR A 480 4.51 38.83 0.31
CA TYR A 480 5.20 40.08 0.59
C TYR A 480 5.02 40.56 2.03
N THR A 481 3.97 40.14 2.73
CA THR A 481 3.79 40.52 4.15
C THR A 481 4.85 39.86 5.05
N ASP A 482 5.55 40.65 5.88
CA ASP A 482 6.56 40.13 6.81
C ASP A 482 5.92 39.29 7.94
N ASN A 483 6.64 38.27 8.42
CA ASN A 483 6.20 37.34 9.46
C ASN A 483 4.91 36.55 9.12
N THR A 484 4.65 36.35 7.84
CA THR A 484 3.54 35.53 7.31
C THR A 484 4.07 34.45 6.37
N SER A 485 3.37 33.33 6.30
CA SER A 485 3.62 32.17 5.42
C SER A 485 2.32 31.68 4.79
N PHE A 486 2.40 30.77 3.80
CA PHE A 486 1.20 30.20 3.18
C PHE A 486 0.37 29.37 4.16
N ALA A 487 0.97 28.91 5.28
CA ALA A 487 0.22 28.28 6.37
C ALA A 487 -0.75 29.25 7.08
N ASP A 488 -0.56 30.56 6.94
CA ASP A 488 -1.42 31.59 7.53
C ASP A 488 -2.50 32.07 6.54
N VAL A 489 -2.54 31.52 5.32
CA VAL A 489 -3.42 31.93 4.22
C VAL A 489 -4.56 30.92 4.09
N SER A 490 -5.81 31.39 4.19
CA SER A 490 -6.99 30.56 3.95
C SER A 490 -7.51 30.70 2.53
N SER A 491 -8.14 29.63 2.04
CA SER A 491 -8.82 29.59 0.73
C SER A 491 -7.94 30.03 -0.45
N ALA A 492 -6.62 29.82 -0.35
CA ALA A 492 -5.70 30.14 -1.43
C ALA A 492 -5.89 29.16 -2.59
N TYR A 493 -6.01 29.68 -3.81
CA TYR A 493 -6.07 28.88 -5.02
C TYR A 493 -5.37 29.59 -6.19
N VAL A 494 -4.93 28.79 -7.16
CA VAL A 494 -4.81 29.26 -8.55
C VAL A 494 -5.89 28.60 -9.36
N ARG A 495 -6.31 29.28 -10.43
CA ARG A 495 -7.04 28.66 -11.51
C ARG A 495 -6.49 29.07 -12.86
N LEU A 496 -6.65 28.17 -13.81
CA LEU A 496 -6.51 28.42 -15.23
C LEU A 496 -7.89 28.64 -15.81
N PHE A 497 -8.10 29.72 -16.54
CA PHE A 497 -9.37 29.97 -17.21
C PHE A 497 -9.16 30.62 -18.59
N VAL A 498 -10.22 30.58 -19.40
CA VAL A 498 -10.30 31.35 -20.66
C VAL A 498 -11.54 32.23 -20.64
N GLN A 499 -11.57 33.26 -21.47
CA GLN A 499 -12.76 34.10 -21.64
C GLN A 499 -13.56 33.67 -22.87
N ARG A 500 -14.84 33.37 -22.68
CA ARG A 500 -15.78 33.03 -23.75
C ARG A 500 -17.09 33.79 -23.58
N ASP A 501 -17.50 34.49 -24.64
CA ASP A 501 -18.75 35.27 -24.66
C ASP A 501 -18.89 36.25 -23.47
N GLY A 502 -17.76 36.78 -22.98
CA GLY A 502 -17.69 37.71 -21.85
C GLY A 502 -17.73 37.08 -20.47
N ASN A 503 -17.67 35.74 -20.35
CA ASN A 503 -17.61 35.03 -19.07
C ASN A 503 -16.28 34.28 -18.93
N ASP A 504 -15.81 34.15 -17.69
CA ASP A 504 -14.68 33.30 -17.35
C ASP A 504 -15.14 31.84 -17.34
N VAL A 505 -14.53 31.03 -18.21
CA VAL A 505 -14.71 29.58 -18.23
C VAL A 505 -13.48 28.98 -17.56
N GLU A 506 -13.66 28.53 -16.32
CA GLU A 506 -12.62 27.83 -15.57
C GLU A 506 -12.29 26.52 -16.26
N VAL A 507 -10.99 26.33 -16.49
CA VAL A 507 -10.44 25.15 -17.18
C VAL A 507 -9.82 24.22 -16.15
N ALA A 508 -9.07 24.78 -15.20
CA ALA A 508 -8.45 24.00 -14.15
C ALA A 508 -8.29 24.82 -12.87
N LYS A 509 -8.31 24.20 -11.69
CA LYS A 509 -8.14 24.88 -10.41
C LYS A 509 -7.31 24.06 -9.44
N TYR A 510 -6.29 24.66 -8.81
CA TYR A 510 -5.54 24.05 -7.73
C TYR A 510 -5.82 24.83 -6.45
N ALA A 511 -6.45 24.18 -5.48
CA ALA A 511 -6.63 24.71 -4.14
C ALA A 511 -5.45 24.30 -3.25
N LEU A 512 -4.88 25.25 -2.52
CA LEU A 512 -3.78 24.97 -1.60
C LEU A 512 -4.35 24.43 -0.28
N ASP A 513 -4.11 23.15 -0.01
CA ASP A 513 -4.64 22.42 1.17
C ASP A 513 -3.62 22.21 2.29
N SER A 514 -2.34 22.47 2.01
CA SER A 514 -1.19 22.03 2.81
C SER A 514 -0.31 23.18 3.28
N THR A 515 0.37 22.97 4.41
CA THR A 515 1.26 23.96 5.01
C THR A 515 2.56 24.08 4.21
N VAL A 516 2.61 25.00 3.26
CA VAL A 516 3.87 25.41 2.62
C VAL A 516 4.64 26.29 3.60
N GLY A 517 5.69 25.72 4.21
CA GLY A 517 6.53 26.40 5.22
C GLY A 517 7.51 27.44 4.66
N THR A 518 7.42 27.77 3.37
CA THR A 518 8.27 28.76 2.69
C THR A 518 7.48 30.02 2.34
N ARG A 519 8.19 31.08 1.97
CA ARG A 519 7.58 32.39 1.64
C ARG A 519 7.04 32.48 0.23
N GLY A 520 7.45 31.57 -0.65
CA GLY A 520 7.00 31.49 -2.02
C GLY A 520 6.56 30.07 -2.38
N LEU A 521 5.87 29.96 -3.50
CA LEU A 521 5.43 28.69 -4.06
C LEU A 521 5.65 28.76 -5.57
N CYS A 522 6.44 27.83 -6.10
CA CYS A 522 6.45 27.49 -7.52
C CYS A 522 5.13 26.76 -7.80
N PHE A 523 4.21 27.49 -8.40
CA PHE A 523 2.83 27.04 -8.50
C PHE A 523 2.67 26.11 -9.70
N ALA A 524 3.07 26.59 -10.88
CA ALA A 524 2.89 25.88 -12.12
C ALA A 524 4.03 26.17 -13.10
N ARG A 525 4.23 25.27 -14.05
CA ARG A 525 5.27 25.40 -15.08
C ARG A 525 4.70 25.06 -16.45
N TYR A 526 4.97 25.91 -17.42
CA TYR A 526 4.85 25.60 -18.84
C TYR A 526 6.24 25.28 -19.38
N ALA A 527 6.40 24.15 -20.06
CA ALA A 527 7.63 23.75 -20.74
C ALA A 527 7.35 23.48 -22.22
N ARG A 528 8.22 23.89 -23.15
CA ARG A 528 8.04 23.53 -24.56
C ARG A 528 8.14 22.01 -24.73
N SER A 529 7.15 21.43 -25.40
CA SER A 529 7.09 20.00 -25.68
C SER A 529 7.91 19.64 -26.91
N ALA A 530 8.50 18.44 -26.93
CA ALA A 530 9.24 17.92 -28.08
C ALA A 530 8.34 17.74 -29.34
N SER A 531 7.03 17.61 -29.15
CA SER A 531 6.02 17.49 -30.21
C SER A 531 5.62 18.82 -30.84
N GLY A 532 6.13 19.96 -30.36
CA GLY A 532 5.88 21.28 -30.92
C GLY A 532 4.85 22.15 -30.20
N GLY A 533 4.28 21.69 -29.08
CA GLY A 533 3.36 22.43 -28.20
C GLY A 533 3.98 22.84 -26.86
N TRP A 534 3.17 22.83 -25.81
CA TRP A 534 3.58 23.10 -24.42
C TRP A 534 3.08 22.00 -23.50
N ASP A 535 3.90 21.63 -22.51
CA ASP A 535 3.51 20.80 -21.39
C ASP A 535 3.29 21.72 -20.19
N PHE A 536 2.07 21.72 -19.66
CA PHE A 536 1.71 22.40 -18.43
C PHE A 536 1.84 21.42 -17.26
N SER A 537 2.37 21.87 -16.13
CA SER A 537 2.48 21.07 -14.91
C SER A 537 2.08 21.89 -13.69
N ALA A 538 1.24 21.32 -12.83
CA ALA A 538 0.99 21.82 -11.47
C ALA A 538 2.17 21.36 -10.58
N VAL A 539 2.93 22.32 -10.05
CA VAL A 539 4.20 22.05 -9.35
C VAL A 539 4.02 22.02 -7.84
N GLY A 540 3.39 23.05 -7.25
CA GLY A 540 3.13 23.09 -5.80
C GLY A 540 4.38 22.90 -4.92
N GLU A 541 5.53 23.46 -5.30
CA GLU A 541 6.79 23.36 -4.54
C GLU A 541 7.18 24.67 -3.86
N GLY A 542 7.47 24.61 -2.56
CA GLY A 542 7.86 25.78 -1.80
C GLY A 542 9.20 26.38 -2.28
N VAL A 543 9.24 27.70 -2.44
CA VAL A 543 10.46 28.43 -2.78
C VAL A 543 10.76 29.51 -1.74
N PRO A 544 12.04 29.74 -1.39
CA PRO A 544 12.42 30.85 -0.51
C PRO A 544 12.27 32.19 -1.26
N GLY A 545 12.43 33.30 -0.55
CA GLY A 545 12.36 34.64 -1.13
C GLY A 545 11.03 35.34 -0.88
N LYS A 546 11.14 36.65 -0.66
CA LYS A 546 9.99 37.55 -0.51
C LYS A 546 9.44 37.97 -1.87
N ARG A 547 10.24 37.84 -2.93
CA ARG A 547 9.90 38.24 -4.30
C ARG A 547 10.49 37.24 -5.29
N ALA A 548 9.84 37.04 -6.43
CA ALA A 548 10.33 36.16 -7.49
C ALA A 548 11.71 36.54 -8.04
N ARG A 549 12.14 37.80 -7.87
CA ARG A 549 13.47 38.30 -8.28
C ARG A 549 14.57 38.11 -7.23
N ASP A 550 14.22 37.68 -6.03
CA ASP A 550 15.21 37.42 -4.99
C ASP A 550 16.08 36.23 -5.43
N LYS A 551 17.39 36.33 -5.20
CA LYS A 551 18.34 35.34 -5.71
C LYS A 551 18.00 33.91 -5.25
N GLU A 552 17.60 33.75 -4.01
CA GLU A 552 17.21 32.45 -3.46
C GLU A 552 15.95 31.86 -4.14
N CYS A 553 14.98 32.71 -4.49
CA CYS A 553 13.79 32.29 -5.22
C CYS A 553 14.15 31.85 -6.64
N VAL A 554 14.95 32.66 -7.35
CA VAL A 554 15.39 32.36 -8.71
C VAL A 554 16.23 31.09 -8.74
N ASP A 555 17.19 30.96 -7.81
CA ASP A 555 18.04 29.77 -7.73
C ASP A 555 17.17 28.52 -7.46
N ALA A 556 16.14 28.61 -6.61
CA ALA A 556 15.21 27.50 -6.35
C ALA A 556 14.30 27.16 -7.55
N VAL A 557 13.90 28.13 -8.37
CA VAL A 557 13.10 27.91 -9.59
C VAL A 557 13.91 27.30 -10.73
N VAL A 558 15.22 27.59 -10.78
CA VAL A 558 16.13 27.12 -11.82
C VAL A 558 16.64 25.70 -11.55
N ASN A 559 16.85 25.36 -10.27
CA ASN A 559 17.20 24.00 -9.82
C ASN A 559 16.00 23.08 -9.89
#